data_AF-A0A1X7HNT5-F1
#
_entry.id   AF-A0A1X7HNT5-F1
#
_cell.length_a   1.000
_cell.length_b   1.000
_cell.length_c   1.000
_cell.angle_alpha   90.00
_cell.angle_beta   90.00
_cell.angle_gamma   90.00
#
_symmetry.space_group_name_H-M   'P 1'
#
loop_
_entity.id
_entity.type
_entity.pdbx_description
1 polymer ?
#
loop_
_entity_poly.entity_id
_entity_poly.type
_entity_poly.pdbx_seq_one_letter_code
_entity_poly.pdbx_strand_id
1 'polypeptide(L)'
;MTIREVLNPRNFMILLCAATVVMIGIKGVHIAEKIDTIKEADRLYAANDLVAAEEAYRQAHNNRWILYEEDKLAERLHKLAPITAMKRKLDKILSDADAAAADLQFETFMKAYKRYQQLRSSYLEPGSSHINEFKQMLTAATAADRMNEHLIQFKAYFEEQLAASKQQGDSSTESLKANLLTLPSSLFGGAEKKTTQLNTLFRSYDESKLARIAGKGELQQMLDEAVTMAKAYKKLGITAEWLQSKSEELAETIMRKDGEQNNAKAFAIHATIYAGYADRSGSSSRVTNYLEQELKNWMRKADRHVAAGEYETAIRLYEDLSGFRDTTAEIADVRLVWAAAEPSLLLPEGNYPIIEGGKNRFGALVYTMALDTERRLYYATWDGTSKPKVLRNPQPIPYHYEVRRLTVEEQLSSNERPVLLIEYDSNSRSAAYSAYTVANDRIELLFSFEADGYKIDNDGSLLVHNLNETGKEDETARYELYGDSYQFVELLPNANYIDIPVEKLPEYPRKKVRFTSEIVLDSDEKPYARMGNSYIALQGDYAFVEGPITVCGIFSYYIEVYIDSEIVTIPVFHVEKVE
;
A
#
# COMPACT_ATOMS: atom_id res chain seq x y z
N MET A 1 -53.61 84.80 -14.33
CA MET A 1 -52.94 85.63 -15.36
C MET A 1 -52.82 84.82 -16.62
N THR A 2 -53.60 85.17 -17.64
CA THR A 2 -53.68 84.46 -18.93
C THR A 2 -52.53 84.90 -19.84
N ILE A 3 -51.90 83.93 -20.53
CA ILE A 3 -50.76 84.12 -21.44
C ILE A 3 -50.99 85.21 -22.50
N ARG A 4 -52.25 85.57 -22.81
CA ARG A 4 -52.62 86.63 -23.76
C ARG A 4 -52.50 88.07 -23.22
N GLU A 5 -52.58 88.33 -21.93
CA GLU A 5 -52.40 89.69 -21.37
C GLU A 5 -50.92 90.06 -21.17
N VAL A 6 -50.05 89.05 -21.12
CA VAL A 6 -48.58 89.19 -21.08
C VAL A 6 -48.00 89.52 -22.48
N LEU A 7 -48.76 89.27 -23.56
CA LEU A 7 -48.36 89.46 -24.96
C LEU A 7 -48.99 90.71 -25.63
N ASN A 8 -49.29 91.77 -24.88
CA ASN A 8 -49.53 93.11 -25.44
C ASN A 8 -48.15 93.75 -25.77
N PRO A 9 -47.91 94.31 -26.98
CA PRO A 9 -46.60 94.86 -27.36
C PRO A 9 -46.00 95.83 -26.34
N ARG A 10 -46.82 96.58 -25.60
CA ARG A 10 -46.38 97.46 -24.52
C ARG A 10 -45.87 96.69 -23.29
N ASN A 11 -46.57 95.65 -22.85
CA ASN A 11 -46.16 94.82 -21.71
C ASN A 11 -44.94 93.95 -22.07
N PHE A 12 -44.87 93.46 -23.31
CA PHE A 12 -43.70 92.76 -23.83
C PHE A 12 -42.47 93.67 -23.90
N MET A 13 -42.61 94.94 -24.32
CA MET A 13 -41.52 95.92 -24.25
C MET A 13 -41.07 96.22 -22.82
N ILE A 14 -42.00 96.36 -21.87
CA ILE A 14 -41.65 96.58 -20.45
C ILE A 14 -40.87 95.38 -19.89
N LEU A 15 -41.29 94.16 -20.22
CA LEU A 15 -40.62 92.93 -19.80
C LEU A 15 -39.24 92.79 -20.46
N LEU A 16 -39.10 93.13 -21.75
CA LEU A 16 -37.81 93.23 -22.44
C LEU A 16 -36.89 94.29 -21.82
N CYS A 17 -37.41 95.45 -21.46
CA CYS A 17 -36.66 96.49 -20.76
C CYS A 17 -36.21 96.03 -19.37
N ALA A 18 -37.08 95.37 -18.60
CA ALA A 18 -36.73 94.81 -17.30
C ALA A 18 -35.65 93.71 -17.44
N ALA A 19 -35.78 92.82 -18.44
CA ALA A 19 -34.78 91.81 -18.76
C ALA A 19 -33.44 92.45 -19.21
N THR A 20 -33.49 93.54 -19.96
CA THR A 20 -32.30 94.30 -20.39
C THR A 20 -31.58 94.92 -19.20
N VAL A 21 -32.31 95.54 -18.26
CA VAL A 21 -31.73 96.09 -17.03
C VAL A 21 -31.09 95.00 -16.18
N VAL A 22 -31.74 93.84 -16.04
CA VAL A 22 -31.17 92.68 -15.34
C VAL A 22 -29.92 92.16 -16.04
N MET A 23 -29.92 92.02 -17.37
CA MET A 23 -28.74 91.61 -18.15
C MET A 23 -27.59 92.62 -18.04
N ILE A 24 -27.88 93.92 -17.99
CA ILE A 24 -26.89 94.97 -17.75
C ILE A 24 -26.31 94.83 -16.34
N GLY A 25 -27.14 94.56 -15.33
CA GLY A 25 -26.69 94.31 -13.95
C GLY A 25 -25.77 93.10 -13.86
N ILE A 26 -26.16 91.96 -14.44
CA ILE A 26 -25.35 90.73 -14.51
C ILE A 26 -24.03 90.99 -15.24
N LYS A 27 -24.07 91.67 -16.39
CA LYS A 27 -22.87 92.06 -17.13
C LYS A 27 -21.96 92.97 -16.30
N GLY A 28 -22.53 93.92 -15.56
CA GLY A 28 -21.79 94.82 -14.68
C GLY A 28 -21.04 94.09 -13.58
N VAL A 29 -21.67 93.09 -12.95
CA VAL A 29 -21.01 92.22 -11.95
C VAL A 29 -19.83 91.46 -12.59
N HIS A 30 -20.05 90.80 -13.74
CA HIS A 30 -18.96 90.07 -14.41
C HIS A 30 -17.84 90.98 -14.92
N ILE A 31 -18.13 92.24 -15.27
CA ILE A 31 -17.10 93.23 -15.60
C ILE A 31 -16.25 93.57 -14.37
N ALA A 32 -16.89 93.85 -13.23
CA ALA A 32 -16.21 94.14 -11.98
C ALA A 32 -15.34 92.94 -11.54
N GLU A 33 -15.90 91.73 -11.58
CA GLU A 33 -15.17 90.49 -11.32
C GLU A 33 -13.93 90.34 -12.21
N LYS A 34 -14.02 90.61 -13.52
CA LYS A 34 -12.86 90.52 -14.41
C LYS A 34 -11.78 91.53 -14.05
N ILE A 35 -12.15 92.78 -13.79
CA ILE A 35 -11.20 93.84 -13.43
C ILE A 35 -10.49 93.49 -12.11
N ASP A 36 -11.23 93.03 -11.11
CA ASP A 36 -10.68 92.66 -9.81
C ASP A 36 -9.80 91.41 -9.91
N THR A 37 -10.19 90.42 -10.73
CA THR A 37 -9.38 89.23 -10.99
C THR A 37 -8.04 89.57 -11.66
N ILE A 38 -8.01 90.53 -12.61
CA ILE A 38 -6.76 90.96 -13.25
C ILE A 38 -5.85 91.70 -12.27
N LYS A 39 -6.41 92.60 -11.44
CA LYS A 39 -5.64 93.29 -10.40
C LYS A 39 -5.01 92.30 -9.42
N GLU A 40 -5.79 91.30 -9.03
CA GLU A 40 -5.31 90.24 -8.13
C GLU A 40 -4.26 89.36 -8.81
N ALA A 41 -4.44 89.01 -10.09
CA ALA A 41 -3.44 88.27 -10.87
C ALA A 41 -2.12 89.04 -10.99
N ASP A 42 -2.16 90.35 -11.24
CA ASP A 42 -0.97 91.21 -11.27
C ASP A 42 -0.28 91.28 -9.90
N ARG A 43 -1.06 91.37 -8.81
CA ARG A 43 -0.53 91.35 -7.43
C ARG A 43 0.21 90.05 -7.13
N LEU A 44 -0.39 88.91 -7.48
CA LEU A 44 0.20 87.58 -7.30
C LEU A 44 1.43 87.38 -8.18
N TYR A 45 1.39 87.85 -9.42
CA TYR A 45 2.54 87.80 -10.34
C TYR A 45 3.71 88.64 -9.82
N ALA A 46 3.44 89.84 -9.31
CA ALA A 46 4.45 90.70 -8.69
C ALA A 46 5.02 90.11 -7.38
N ALA A 47 4.20 89.35 -6.64
CA ALA A 47 4.63 88.61 -5.46
C ALA A 47 5.40 87.31 -5.78
N ASN A 48 5.63 87.03 -7.08
CA ASN A 48 6.25 85.79 -7.57
C ASN A 48 5.46 84.51 -7.19
N ASP A 49 4.18 84.64 -6.87
CA ASP A 49 3.25 83.52 -6.71
C ASP A 49 2.67 83.16 -8.09
N LEU A 50 3.52 82.55 -8.91
CA LEU A 50 3.23 82.34 -10.32
C LEU A 50 2.12 81.31 -10.57
N VAL A 51 1.87 80.41 -9.62
CA VAL A 51 0.79 79.41 -9.72
C VAL A 51 -0.57 80.08 -9.49
N ALA A 52 -0.71 80.87 -8.43
CA ALA A 52 -1.95 81.60 -8.16
C ALA A 52 -2.19 82.70 -9.21
N ALA A 53 -1.13 83.36 -9.68
CA ALA A 53 -1.22 84.34 -10.77
C ALA A 53 -1.72 83.72 -12.07
N GLU A 54 -1.24 82.52 -12.42
CA GLU A 54 -1.69 81.78 -13.62
C GLU A 54 -3.19 81.47 -13.56
N GLU A 55 -3.68 81.04 -12.40
CA GLU A 55 -5.09 80.73 -12.19
C GLU A 55 -5.98 81.96 -12.30
N ALA A 56 -5.57 83.07 -11.67
CA ALA A 56 -6.28 84.34 -11.76
C ALA A 56 -6.27 84.91 -13.19
N TYR A 57 -5.13 84.87 -13.91
CA TYR A 57 -5.09 85.29 -15.32
C TYR A 57 -5.96 84.39 -16.22
N ARG A 58 -6.02 83.08 -15.97
CA ARG A 58 -6.93 82.18 -16.69
C ARG A 58 -8.40 82.48 -16.41
N GLN A 59 -8.75 82.71 -15.14
CA GLN A 59 -10.11 83.07 -14.75
C GLN A 59 -10.54 84.36 -15.43
N ALA A 60 -9.68 85.37 -15.44
CA ALA A 60 -9.91 86.63 -16.15
C ALA A 60 -10.06 86.42 -17.67
N HIS A 61 -9.22 85.58 -18.29
CA HIS A 61 -9.30 85.28 -19.72
C HIS A 61 -10.57 84.50 -20.11
N ASN A 62 -11.04 83.59 -19.25
CA ASN A 62 -12.27 82.84 -19.48
C ASN A 62 -13.54 83.69 -19.35
N ASN A 63 -13.47 84.82 -18.65
CA ASN A 63 -14.56 85.78 -18.57
C ASN A 63 -14.66 86.58 -19.87
N ARG A 64 -15.63 86.20 -20.73
CA ARG A 64 -15.87 86.80 -22.05
C ARG A 64 -16.87 87.95 -22.06
N TRP A 65 -17.33 88.43 -20.89
CA TRP A 65 -18.35 89.49 -20.81
C TRP A 65 -17.84 90.88 -21.23
N ILE A 66 -16.53 91.09 -21.20
CA ILE A 66 -15.84 92.32 -21.66
C ILE A 66 -14.45 91.98 -22.21
N LEU A 67 -14.02 92.74 -23.22
CA LEU A 67 -12.64 92.76 -23.71
C LEU A 67 -11.88 93.82 -22.90
N TYR A 68 -11.11 93.38 -21.90
CA TYR A 68 -10.39 94.27 -21.00
C TYR A 68 -8.98 93.73 -20.76
N GLU A 69 -7.98 94.53 -21.17
CA GLU A 69 -6.54 94.18 -21.11
C GLU A 69 -6.18 92.83 -21.78
N GLU A 70 -6.87 92.46 -22.87
CA GLU A 70 -6.71 91.14 -23.53
C GLU A 70 -5.29 90.86 -24.03
N ASP A 71 -4.60 91.87 -24.60
CA ASP A 71 -3.22 91.69 -25.08
C ASP A 71 -2.25 91.41 -23.93
N LYS A 72 -2.44 92.08 -22.80
CA LYS A 72 -1.65 91.87 -21.57
C LYS A 72 -1.97 90.51 -20.95
N LEU A 73 -3.24 90.10 -20.94
CA LEU A 73 -3.66 88.77 -20.52
C LEU A 73 -2.99 87.69 -21.38
N ALA A 74 -3.03 87.84 -22.70
CA ALA A 74 -2.40 86.91 -23.64
C ALA A 74 -0.88 86.84 -23.45
N GLU A 75 -0.20 87.98 -23.27
CA GLU A 75 1.23 88.04 -23.00
C GLU A 75 1.60 87.36 -21.67
N ARG A 76 0.86 87.64 -20.59
CA ARG A 76 1.10 87.05 -19.27
C ARG A 76 0.85 85.54 -19.27
N LEU A 77 -0.22 85.08 -19.91
CA LEU A 77 -0.50 83.66 -20.09
C LEU A 77 0.54 82.96 -20.97
N HIS A 78 1.09 83.64 -21.98
CA HIS A 78 2.21 83.11 -22.78
C HIS A 78 3.47 82.93 -21.91
N LYS A 79 3.80 83.91 -21.07
CA LYS A 79 4.93 83.80 -20.12
C LYS A 79 4.72 82.69 -19.08
N LEU A 80 3.49 82.46 -18.66
CA LEU A 80 3.11 81.40 -17.70
C LEU A 80 2.82 80.05 -18.38
N ALA A 81 3.05 79.91 -19.70
CA ALA A 81 2.78 78.68 -20.44
C ALA A 81 3.46 77.42 -19.85
N PRO A 82 4.70 77.47 -19.32
CA PRO A 82 5.30 76.31 -18.64
C PRO A 82 4.50 75.85 -17.41
N ILE A 83 4.02 76.81 -16.60
CA ILE A 83 3.22 76.58 -15.39
C ILE A 83 1.86 75.97 -15.75
N THR A 84 1.20 76.54 -16.76
CA THR A 84 0.01 75.95 -17.40
C THR A 84 0.23 74.49 -17.79
N ALA A 85 1.34 74.20 -18.48
CA ALA A 85 1.60 72.88 -19.03
C ALA A 85 1.86 71.86 -17.91
N MET A 86 2.56 72.27 -16.84
CA MET A 86 2.76 71.46 -15.64
C MET A 86 1.43 71.16 -14.94
N LYS A 87 0.61 72.19 -14.66
CA LYS A 87 -0.70 72.03 -14.00
C LYS A 87 -1.60 71.07 -14.78
N ARG A 88 -1.74 71.27 -16.10
CA ARG A 88 -2.55 70.39 -16.96
C ARG A 88 -2.07 68.94 -16.98
N LYS A 89 -0.75 68.71 -16.96
CA LYS A 89 -0.19 67.34 -16.90
C LYS A 89 -0.48 66.68 -15.56
N LEU A 90 -0.32 67.42 -14.45
CA LEU A 90 -0.63 66.94 -13.11
C LEU A 90 -2.12 66.61 -12.98
N ASP A 91 -3.01 67.55 -13.36
CA ASP A 91 -4.46 67.36 -13.30
C ASP A 91 -4.91 66.14 -14.11
N LYS A 92 -4.33 65.95 -15.31
CA LYS A 92 -4.65 64.78 -16.14
C LYS A 92 -4.22 63.47 -15.47
N ILE A 93 -3.03 63.42 -14.88
CA ILE A 93 -2.55 62.21 -14.19
C ILE A 93 -3.41 61.91 -12.96
N LEU A 94 -3.78 62.94 -12.18
CA LEU A 94 -4.63 62.78 -11.00
C LEU A 94 -6.04 62.33 -11.38
N SER A 95 -6.63 62.93 -12.43
CA SER A 95 -7.94 62.51 -12.95
C SER A 95 -7.93 61.08 -13.49
N ASP A 96 -6.87 60.67 -14.20
CA ASP A 96 -6.71 59.29 -14.66
C ASP A 96 -6.59 58.31 -13.48
N ALA A 97 -5.89 58.72 -12.42
CA ALA A 97 -5.73 57.91 -11.21
C ALA A 97 -7.06 57.76 -10.45
N ASP A 98 -7.83 58.83 -10.29
CA ASP A 98 -9.15 58.76 -9.63
C ASP A 98 -10.12 57.86 -10.39
N ALA A 99 -10.20 58.01 -11.72
CA ALA A 99 -11.08 57.19 -12.54
C ALA A 99 -10.68 55.71 -12.44
N ALA A 100 -9.39 55.41 -12.50
CA ALA A 100 -8.89 54.05 -12.34
C ALA A 100 -9.15 53.47 -10.94
N ALA A 101 -9.05 54.29 -9.88
CA ALA A 101 -9.33 53.86 -8.51
C ALA A 101 -10.83 53.61 -8.29
N ALA A 102 -11.70 54.48 -8.82
CA ALA A 102 -13.16 54.34 -8.73
C ALA A 102 -13.66 53.05 -9.39
N ASP A 103 -13.09 52.68 -10.53
CA ASP A 103 -13.43 51.46 -11.28
C ASP A 103 -12.58 50.24 -10.88
N LEU A 104 -11.76 50.34 -9.82
CA LEU A 104 -10.85 49.30 -9.34
C LEU A 104 -9.89 48.75 -10.42
N GLN A 105 -9.53 49.57 -11.40
CA GLN A 105 -8.59 49.23 -12.47
C GLN A 105 -7.13 49.41 -12.04
N PHE A 106 -6.61 48.45 -11.27
CA PHE A 106 -5.27 48.52 -10.68
C PHE A 106 -4.14 48.76 -11.68
N GLU A 107 -4.12 48.04 -12.81
CA GLU A 107 -3.09 48.20 -13.84
C GLU A 107 -3.10 49.62 -14.45
N THR A 108 -4.31 50.17 -14.69
CA THR A 108 -4.49 51.53 -15.18
C THR A 108 -4.01 52.54 -14.14
N PHE A 109 -4.34 52.33 -12.87
CA PHE A 109 -3.89 53.15 -11.75
C PHE A 109 -2.36 53.13 -11.61
N MET A 110 -1.72 51.96 -11.65
CA MET A 110 -0.25 51.84 -11.52
C MET A 110 0.49 52.52 -12.67
N LYS A 111 -0.10 52.57 -13.88
CA LYS A 111 0.42 53.39 -14.99
C LYS A 111 0.34 54.88 -14.68
N ALA A 112 -0.78 55.37 -14.13
CA ALA A 112 -0.92 56.76 -13.70
C ALA A 112 0.05 57.11 -12.56
N TYR A 113 0.20 56.23 -11.57
CA TYR A 113 1.15 56.37 -10.48
C TYR A 113 2.59 56.45 -10.98
N LYS A 114 2.98 55.61 -11.95
CA LYS A 114 4.32 55.67 -12.57
C LYS A 114 4.54 57.01 -13.28
N ARG A 115 3.55 57.51 -14.03
CA ARG A 115 3.63 58.83 -14.68
C ARG A 115 3.74 59.96 -13.65
N TYR A 116 3.03 59.86 -12.54
CA TYR A 116 3.14 60.80 -11.41
C TYR A 116 4.55 60.81 -10.83
N GLN A 117 5.13 59.65 -10.56
CA GLN A 117 6.51 59.54 -10.06
C GLN A 117 7.52 60.10 -11.06
N GLN A 118 7.37 59.81 -12.35
CA GLN A 118 8.22 60.37 -13.41
C GLN A 118 8.11 61.90 -13.46
N LEU A 119 6.89 62.45 -13.38
CA LEU A 119 6.66 63.89 -13.37
C LEU A 119 7.33 64.53 -12.15
N ARG A 120 7.24 63.89 -10.97
CA ARG A 120 7.93 64.33 -9.76
C ARG A 120 9.44 64.37 -9.93
N SER A 121 10.02 63.30 -10.46
CA SER A 121 11.47 63.25 -10.71
C SER A 121 11.90 64.37 -11.66
N SER A 122 11.17 64.64 -12.75
CA SER A 122 11.56 65.67 -13.72
C SER A 122 11.56 67.12 -13.19
N TYR A 123 10.69 67.46 -12.23
CA TYR A 123 10.54 68.84 -11.73
C TYR A 123 11.00 69.06 -10.29
N LEU A 124 11.36 68.00 -9.55
CA LEU A 124 11.93 68.10 -8.21
C LEU A 124 13.44 67.83 -8.17
N GLU A 125 14.08 67.64 -9.32
CA GLU A 125 15.54 67.52 -9.42
C GLU A 125 16.24 68.83 -9.01
N PRO A 126 17.36 68.76 -8.25
CA PRO A 126 18.14 69.93 -7.87
C PRO A 126 18.59 70.72 -9.11
N GLY A 127 18.22 72.01 -9.19
CA GLY A 127 18.55 72.89 -10.32
C GLY A 127 17.49 72.99 -11.41
N SER A 128 16.36 72.27 -11.29
CA SER A 128 15.22 72.42 -12.21
C SER A 128 14.60 73.82 -12.12
N SER A 129 14.34 74.41 -13.28
CA SER A 129 13.53 75.64 -13.37
C SER A 129 12.09 75.30 -12.98
N HIS A 130 11.51 76.08 -12.05
CA HIS A 130 10.15 75.95 -11.50
C HIS A 130 9.92 74.92 -10.37
N ILE A 131 10.97 74.50 -9.64
CA ILE A 131 10.83 73.57 -8.50
C ILE A 131 9.85 74.05 -7.41
N ASN A 132 9.81 75.35 -7.13
CA ASN A 132 8.98 75.91 -6.05
C ASN A 132 7.50 75.94 -6.47
N GLU A 133 7.24 76.35 -7.70
CA GLU A 133 5.92 76.38 -8.33
C GLU A 133 5.34 74.97 -8.44
N PHE A 134 6.16 73.99 -8.85
CA PHE A 134 5.71 72.60 -8.90
C PHE A 134 5.43 72.02 -7.50
N LYS A 135 6.21 72.37 -6.47
CA LYS A 135 5.90 72.02 -5.07
C LYS A 135 4.57 72.61 -4.62
N GLN A 136 4.30 73.89 -4.92
CA GLN A 136 3.02 74.53 -4.62
C GLN A 136 1.85 73.80 -5.29
N MET A 137 1.98 73.41 -6.57
CA MET A 137 0.95 72.63 -7.28
C MET A 137 0.69 71.27 -6.63
N LEU A 138 1.74 70.53 -6.25
CA LEU A 138 1.59 69.23 -5.58
C LEU A 138 0.86 69.35 -4.25
N THR A 139 1.16 70.40 -3.46
CA THR A 139 0.50 70.68 -2.19
C THR A 139 -0.96 71.10 -2.39
N ALA A 140 -1.23 72.03 -3.31
CA ALA A 140 -2.59 72.50 -3.59
C ALA A 140 -3.51 71.37 -4.08
N ALA A 141 -2.97 70.45 -4.88
CA ALA A 141 -3.71 69.31 -5.40
C ALA A 141 -3.76 68.10 -4.45
N THR A 142 -3.16 68.18 -3.25
CA THR A 142 -2.97 67.08 -2.29
C THR A 142 -2.48 65.79 -2.97
N ALA A 143 -1.62 65.93 -3.99
CA ALA A 143 -1.34 64.87 -4.96
C ALA A 143 -0.71 63.62 -4.32
N ALA A 144 0.13 63.80 -3.31
CA ALA A 144 0.75 62.70 -2.58
C ALA A 144 -0.27 61.94 -1.73
N ASP A 145 -1.14 62.65 -1.00
CA ASP A 145 -2.15 62.06 -0.13
C ASP A 145 -3.17 61.28 -0.96
N ARG A 146 -3.67 61.86 -2.06
CA ARG A 146 -4.61 61.20 -2.97
C ARG A 146 -4.05 59.91 -3.57
N MET A 147 -2.81 59.93 -4.06
CA MET A 147 -2.16 58.73 -4.57
C MET A 147 -1.97 57.66 -3.49
N ASN A 148 -1.69 58.09 -2.26
CA ASN A 148 -1.53 57.19 -1.11
C ASN A 148 -2.88 56.60 -0.66
N GLU A 149 -3.95 57.39 -0.64
CA GLU A 149 -5.32 56.94 -0.35
C GLU A 149 -5.77 55.85 -1.33
N HIS A 150 -5.60 56.08 -2.64
CA HIS A 150 -5.93 55.10 -3.67
C HIS A 150 -5.12 53.80 -3.52
N LEU A 151 -3.83 53.93 -3.20
CA LEU A 151 -2.97 52.77 -2.92
C LEU A 151 -3.41 51.98 -1.67
N ILE A 152 -3.84 52.68 -0.61
CA ILE A 152 -4.40 52.06 0.60
C ILE A 152 -5.72 51.35 0.26
N GLN A 153 -6.58 51.96 -0.56
CA GLN A 153 -7.83 51.36 -1.02
C GLN A 153 -7.58 50.08 -1.80
N PHE A 154 -6.64 50.09 -2.76
CA PHE A 154 -6.26 48.87 -3.50
C PHE A 154 -5.68 47.80 -2.58
N LYS A 155 -4.82 48.18 -1.62
CA LYS A 155 -4.28 47.25 -0.62
C LYS A 155 -5.41 46.57 0.17
N ALA A 156 -6.32 47.37 0.74
CA ALA A 156 -7.44 46.86 1.53
C ALA A 156 -8.33 45.93 0.69
N TYR A 157 -8.67 46.35 -0.53
CA TYR A 157 -9.46 45.54 -1.47
C TYR A 157 -8.81 44.18 -1.76
N PHE A 158 -7.50 44.14 -2.07
CA PHE A 158 -6.82 42.88 -2.35
C PHE A 158 -6.68 41.99 -1.11
N GLU A 159 -6.42 42.56 0.06
CA GLU A 159 -6.33 41.82 1.31
C GLU A 159 -7.69 41.21 1.70
N GLU A 160 -8.78 41.97 1.57
CA GLU A 160 -10.15 41.52 1.82
C GLU A 160 -10.58 40.44 0.83
N GLN A 161 -10.32 40.61 -0.47
CA GLN A 161 -10.64 39.61 -1.48
C GLN A 161 -9.85 38.32 -1.26
N LEU A 162 -8.56 38.43 -0.91
CA LEU A 162 -7.75 37.25 -0.59
C LEU A 162 -8.23 36.58 0.69
N ALA A 163 -8.68 37.33 1.70
CA ALA A 163 -9.29 36.77 2.90
C ALA A 163 -10.64 36.07 2.62
N ALA A 164 -11.52 36.67 1.82
CA ALA A 164 -12.82 36.10 1.44
C ALA A 164 -12.65 34.82 0.59
N SER A 165 -11.69 34.83 -0.32
CA SER A 165 -11.40 33.68 -1.19
C SER A 165 -10.93 32.42 -0.45
N LYS A 166 -10.48 32.55 0.81
CA LYS A 166 -10.16 31.39 1.68
C LYS A 166 -11.32 30.41 1.80
N GLN A 167 -12.57 30.88 1.69
CA GLN A 167 -13.76 30.03 1.84
C GLN A 167 -14.26 29.45 0.51
N GLN A 168 -14.14 30.20 -0.60
CA GLN A 168 -14.78 29.85 -1.88
C GLN A 168 -13.82 29.22 -2.90
N GLY A 169 -12.51 29.47 -2.78
CA GLY A 169 -11.48 28.82 -3.60
C GLY A 169 -11.50 29.22 -5.07
N ASP A 170 -11.36 30.52 -5.32
CA ASP A 170 -11.45 31.09 -6.65
C ASP A 170 -10.09 31.18 -7.37
N SER A 171 -10.11 30.99 -8.69
CA SER A 171 -8.95 30.97 -9.60
C SER A 171 -8.28 32.35 -9.76
N SER A 172 -9.01 33.42 -9.42
CA SER A 172 -8.58 34.83 -9.49
C SER A 172 -7.44 35.19 -8.52
N THR A 173 -7.11 34.32 -7.57
CA THR A 173 -6.25 34.65 -6.42
C THR A 173 -4.78 34.86 -6.74
N GLU A 174 -4.24 34.24 -7.78
CA GLU A 174 -2.84 34.45 -8.19
C GLU A 174 -2.60 35.87 -8.72
N SER A 175 -3.59 36.46 -9.40
CA SER A 175 -3.52 37.87 -9.80
C SER A 175 -3.55 38.82 -8.59
N LEU A 176 -4.30 38.49 -7.53
CA LEU A 176 -4.35 39.30 -6.31
C LEU A 176 -2.99 39.32 -5.59
N LYS A 177 -2.32 38.16 -5.48
CA LYS A 177 -0.97 38.06 -4.91
C LYS A 177 0.05 38.87 -5.70
N ALA A 178 0.01 38.78 -7.04
CA ALA A 178 0.88 39.57 -7.92
C ALA A 178 0.65 41.08 -7.78
N ASN A 179 -0.61 41.51 -7.66
CA ASN A 179 -0.95 42.92 -7.45
C ASN A 179 -0.44 43.45 -6.11
N LEU A 180 -0.60 42.68 -5.02
CA LEU A 180 -0.05 43.01 -3.70
C LEU A 180 1.48 43.15 -3.71
N LEU A 181 2.18 42.30 -4.47
CA LEU A 181 3.62 42.40 -4.67
C LEU A 181 4.05 43.63 -5.48
N THR A 182 3.16 44.20 -6.30
CA THR A 182 3.45 45.38 -7.11
C THR A 182 3.31 46.69 -6.33
N LEU A 183 2.57 46.70 -5.23
CA LEU A 183 2.37 47.89 -4.38
C LEU A 183 3.70 48.43 -3.81
N PRO A 184 3.89 49.76 -3.69
CA PRO A 184 5.10 50.34 -3.11
C PRO A 184 5.37 49.87 -1.66
N SER A 185 6.64 49.60 -1.33
CA SER A 185 7.06 49.17 0.01
C SER A 185 6.81 50.22 1.10
N SER A 186 6.73 51.50 0.74
CA SER A 186 6.42 52.60 1.65
C SER A 186 5.07 52.40 2.35
N LEU A 187 4.08 51.80 1.69
CA LEU A 187 2.76 51.52 2.27
C LEU A 187 2.80 50.51 3.41
N PHE A 188 3.80 49.64 3.41
CA PHE A 188 3.97 48.59 4.42
C PHE A 188 4.95 49.03 5.52
N GLY A 189 5.47 50.26 5.45
CA GLY A 189 6.49 50.77 6.37
C GLY A 189 7.91 50.27 6.07
N GLY A 190 8.19 49.85 4.83
CA GLY A 190 9.50 49.41 4.37
C GLY A 190 9.48 48.07 3.62
N ALA A 191 10.57 47.75 2.93
CA ALA A 191 10.68 46.53 2.13
C ALA A 191 10.59 45.26 3.00
N GLU A 192 11.25 45.25 4.16
CA GLU A 192 11.23 44.12 5.10
C GLU A 192 9.83 43.87 5.65
N LYS A 193 9.15 44.92 6.13
CA LYS A 193 7.78 44.82 6.65
C LYS A 193 6.79 44.36 5.57
N LYS A 194 6.95 44.83 4.33
CA LYS A 194 6.16 44.34 3.19
C LYS A 194 6.31 42.83 3.02
N THR A 195 7.55 42.35 2.93
CA THR A 195 7.82 40.92 2.76
C THR A 195 7.21 40.10 3.89
N THR A 196 7.38 40.52 5.14
CA THR A 196 6.81 39.81 6.30
C THR A 196 5.28 39.78 6.27
N GLN A 197 4.62 40.93 6.07
CA GLN A 197 3.16 40.99 6.03
C GLN A 197 2.57 40.17 4.89
N LEU A 198 3.15 40.27 3.69
CA LEU A 198 2.68 39.50 2.53
C LEU A 198 2.94 38.00 2.71
N ASN A 199 4.10 37.59 3.22
CA ASN A 199 4.37 36.18 3.50
C ASN A 199 3.38 35.61 4.52
N THR A 200 3.06 36.34 5.59
CA THR A 200 2.04 35.90 6.57
C THR A 200 0.66 35.76 5.91
N LEU A 201 0.26 36.73 5.09
CA LEU A 201 -1.03 36.70 4.41
C LEU A 201 -1.14 35.54 3.41
N PHE A 202 -0.11 35.38 2.57
CA PHE A 202 0.01 34.32 1.57
C PHE A 202 0.03 32.95 2.21
N ARG A 203 0.85 32.76 3.25
CA ARG A 203 0.89 31.54 4.05
C ARG A 203 -0.49 31.16 4.57
N SER A 204 -1.19 32.08 5.21
CA SER A 204 -2.51 31.80 5.78
C SER A 204 -3.54 31.40 4.72
N TYR A 205 -3.49 32.01 3.53
CA TYR A 205 -4.35 31.63 2.41
C TYR A 205 -3.99 30.25 1.86
N ASP A 206 -2.72 30.01 1.56
CA ASP A 206 -2.25 28.76 0.95
C ASP A 206 -2.49 27.56 1.87
N GLU A 207 -2.19 27.69 3.16
CA GLU A 207 -2.43 26.63 4.15
C GLU A 207 -3.93 26.29 4.25
N SER A 208 -4.81 27.30 4.19
CA SER A 208 -6.27 27.09 4.18
C SER A 208 -6.73 26.40 2.89
N LYS A 209 -6.16 26.79 1.74
CA LYS A 209 -6.46 26.18 0.44
C LYS A 209 -6.09 24.70 0.44
N LEU A 210 -4.87 24.37 0.86
CA LEU A 210 -4.40 22.98 0.95
C LEU A 210 -5.24 22.16 1.95
N ALA A 211 -5.53 22.72 3.14
CA ALA A 211 -6.34 22.05 4.15
C ALA A 211 -7.76 21.74 3.64
N ARG A 212 -8.35 22.60 2.83
CA ARG A 212 -9.67 22.38 2.23
C ARG A 212 -9.66 21.25 1.20
N ILE A 213 -8.63 21.17 0.35
CA ILE A 213 -8.50 20.07 -0.63
C ILE A 213 -8.25 18.75 0.12
N ALA A 214 -7.35 18.76 1.12
CA ALA A 214 -7.10 17.62 2.00
C ALA A 214 -8.36 17.17 2.75
N GLY A 215 -9.20 18.10 3.22
CA GLY A 215 -10.46 17.81 3.91
C GLY A 215 -11.49 17.06 3.06
N LYS A 216 -11.35 17.08 1.72
CA LYS A 216 -12.14 16.27 0.80
C LYS A 216 -11.57 14.87 0.54
N GLY A 217 -10.39 14.56 1.08
CA GLY A 217 -9.65 13.32 0.79
C GLY A 217 -8.87 13.35 -0.52
N GLU A 218 -8.76 14.49 -1.18
CA GLU A 218 -8.10 14.64 -2.50
C GLU A 218 -6.57 14.84 -2.35
N LEU A 219 -5.86 13.86 -1.77
CA LEU A 219 -4.42 13.96 -1.47
C LEU A 219 -3.58 14.32 -2.72
N GLN A 220 -3.79 13.62 -3.84
CA GLN A 220 -3.04 13.87 -5.07
C GLN A 220 -3.20 15.31 -5.57
N GLN A 221 -4.45 15.79 -5.63
CA GLN A 221 -4.75 17.15 -6.06
C GLN A 221 -4.12 18.19 -5.13
N MET A 222 -4.14 17.94 -3.81
CA MET A 222 -3.54 18.84 -2.82
C MET A 222 -2.02 18.95 -3.01
N LEU A 223 -1.33 17.83 -3.25
CA LEU A 223 0.12 17.82 -3.50
C LEU A 223 0.48 18.46 -4.85
N ASP A 224 -0.30 18.21 -5.90
CA ASP A 224 -0.08 18.82 -7.21
C ASP A 224 -0.30 20.35 -7.17
N GLU A 225 -1.29 20.81 -6.41
CA GLU A 225 -1.53 22.23 -6.15
C GLU A 225 -0.36 22.84 -5.37
N ALA A 226 0.17 22.16 -4.34
CA ALA A 226 1.33 22.63 -3.59
C ALA A 226 2.57 22.81 -4.48
N VAL A 227 2.86 21.85 -5.37
CA VAL A 227 3.94 21.95 -6.36
C VAL A 227 3.71 23.12 -7.32
N THR A 228 2.47 23.33 -7.75
CA THR A 228 2.10 24.43 -8.66
C THR A 228 2.30 25.79 -8.00
N MET A 229 1.82 25.97 -6.77
CA MET A 229 2.02 27.19 -5.98
C MET A 229 3.51 27.45 -5.70
N ALA A 230 4.27 26.41 -5.33
CA ALA A 230 5.71 26.54 -5.09
C ALA A 230 6.47 27.03 -6.34
N LYS A 231 6.11 26.52 -7.52
CA LYS A 231 6.65 27.01 -8.80
C LYS A 231 6.26 28.47 -9.07
N ALA A 232 5.04 28.87 -8.76
CA ALA A 232 4.58 30.26 -8.91
C ALA A 232 5.38 31.22 -8.01
N TYR A 233 5.57 30.89 -6.73
CA TYR A 233 6.38 31.69 -5.81
C TYR A 233 7.85 31.77 -6.25
N LYS A 234 8.42 30.67 -6.74
CA LYS A 234 9.79 30.67 -7.26
C LYS A 234 9.98 31.65 -8.42
N LYS A 235 8.99 31.79 -9.33
CA LYS A 235 9.01 32.79 -10.40
C LYS A 235 8.98 34.23 -9.88
N LEU A 236 8.39 34.43 -8.70
CA LEU A 236 8.31 35.72 -8.01
C LEU A 236 9.49 35.97 -7.06
N GLY A 237 10.46 35.05 -7.00
CA GLY A 237 11.63 35.15 -6.12
C GLY A 237 11.32 34.91 -4.63
N ILE A 238 10.18 34.27 -4.31
CA ILE A 238 9.75 33.97 -2.94
C ILE A 238 10.00 32.48 -2.65
N THR A 239 10.67 32.19 -1.55
CA THR A 239 10.85 30.82 -1.04
C THR A 239 9.69 30.48 -0.09
N ALA A 240 8.70 29.75 -0.58
CA ALA A 240 7.47 29.42 0.16
C ALA A 240 7.60 28.11 0.96
N GLU A 241 8.47 28.07 1.97
CA GLU A 241 8.74 26.86 2.78
C GLU A 241 7.49 26.31 3.49
N TRP A 242 6.51 27.18 3.79
CA TRP A 242 5.25 26.79 4.42
C TRP A 242 4.43 25.81 3.57
N LEU A 243 4.56 25.86 2.24
CA LEU A 243 3.84 24.95 1.34
C LEU A 243 4.28 23.51 1.54
N GLN A 244 5.59 23.28 1.61
CA GLN A 244 6.14 21.95 1.83
C GLN A 244 5.74 21.46 3.22
N SER A 245 6.01 22.24 4.27
CA SER A 245 5.70 21.86 5.64
C SER A 245 4.22 21.53 5.83
N LYS A 246 3.30 22.34 5.26
CA LYS A 246 1.87 22.10 5.39
C LYS A 246 1.40 20.88 4.59
N SER A 247 1.94 20.68 3.39
CA SER A 247 1.60 19.51 2.57
C SER A 247 2.02 18.21 3.23
N GLU A 248 3.20 18.20 3.86
CA GLU A 248 3.70 17.06 4.65
C GLU A 248 2.82 16.78 5.87
N GLU A 249 2.46 17.82 6.64
CA GLU A 249 1.56 17.71 7.80
C GLU A 249 0.19 17.11 7.43
N LEU A 250 -0.41 17.60 6.33
CA LEU A 250 -1.71 17.14 5.86
C LEU A 250 -1.63 15.71 5.29
N ALA A 251 -0.57 15.38 4.56
CA ALA A 251 -0.34 14.04 4.04
C ALA A 251 -0.16 13.03 5.19
N GLU A 252 0.67 13.34 6.18
CA GLU A 252 0.85 12.52 7.39
C GLU A 252 -0.49 12.33 8.13
N THR A 253 -1.29 13.39 8.24
CA THR A 253 -2.61 13.31 8.90
C THR A 253 -3.58 12.39 8.16
N ILE A 254 -3.65 12.47 6.83
CA ILE A 254 -4.49 11.59 6.01
C ILE A 254 -4.06 10.13 6.19
N MET A 255 -2.75 9.86 6.08
CA MET A 255 -2.22 8.49 6.18
C MET A 255 -2.36 7.91 7.59
N ARG A 256 -2.21 8.74 8.63
CA ARG A 256 -2.50 8.31 10.01
C ARG A 256 -3.95 7.91 10.19
N LYS A 257 -4.88 8.62 9.56
CA LYS A 257 -6.30 8.25 9.57
C LYS A 257 -6.53 6.91 8.88
N ASP A 258 -5.82 6.59 7.79
CA ASP A 258 -5.91 5.27 7.16
C ASP A 258 -5.46 4.16 8.11
N GLY A 259 -4.35 4.39 8.84
CA GLY A 259 -3.86 3.49 9.90
C GLY A 259 -4.88 3.29 11.02
N GLU A 260 -5.42 4.38 11.57
CA GLU A 260 -6.45 4.38 12.62
C GLU A 260 -7.74 3.65 12.19
N GLN A 261 -8.12 3.77 10.91
CA GLN A 261 -9.28 3.10 10.33
C GLN A 261 -9.00 1.68 9.86
N ASN A 262 -7.78 1.18 10.09
CA ASN A 262 -7.34 -0.12 9.63
C ASN A 262 -7.52 -0.33 8.10
N ASN A 263 -7.29 0.71 7.30
CA ASN A 263 -7.48 0.69 5.85
C ASN A 263 -6.13 0.63 5.10
N ALA A 264 -5.51 -0.55 5.08
CA ALA A 264 -4.21 -0.78 4.45
C ALA A 264 -4.18 -0.39 2.96
N LYS A 265 -5.28 -0.62 2.24
CA LYS A 265 -5.41 -0.26 0.83
C LYS A 265 -5.36 1.25 0.59
N ALA A 266 -6.11 2.02 1.38
CA ALA A 266 -6.07 3.48 1.30
C ALA A 266 -4.67 4.01 1.66
N PHE A 267 -4.06 3.45 2.71
CA PHE A 267 -2.70 3.77 3.09
C PHE A 267 -1.71 3.55 1.93
N ALA A 268 -1.74 2.39 1.27
CA ALA A 268 -0.84 2.09 0.16
C ALA A 268 -1.03 3.04 -1.04
N ILE A 269 -2.27 3.41 -1.36
CA ILE A 269 -2.58 4.39 -2.40
C ILE A 269 -2.00 5.76 -2.03
N HIS A 270 -2.25 6.24 -0.81
CA HIS A 270 -1.76 7.54 -0.35
C HIS A 270 -0.23 7.59 -0.22
N ALA A 271 0.40 6.51 0.24
CA ALA A 271 1.85 6.36 0.31
C ALA A 271 2.50 6.46 -1.06
N THR A 272 1.91 5.82 -2.08
CA THR A 272 2.38 5.87 -3.48
C THR A 272 2.26 7.28 -4.05
N ILE A 273 1.11 7.94 -3.82
CA ILE A 273 0.89 9.34 -4.22
C ILE A 273 1.95 10.25 -3.59
N TYR A 274 2.23 10.08 -2.30
CA TYR A 274 3.21 10.87 -1.58
C TYR A 274 4.65 10.62 -2.06
N ALA A 275 5.03 9.36 -2.29
CA ALA A 275 6.34 9.02 -2.84
C ALA A 275 6.59 9.73 -4.18
N GLY A 276 5.59 9.71 -5.07
CA GLY A 276 5.67 10.45 -6.34
C GLY A 276 5.78 11.97 -6.16
N TYR A 277 5.19 12.55 -5.11
CA TYR A 277 5.37 13.97 -4.76
C TYR A 277 6.80 14.24 -4.25
N ALA A 278 7.32 13.41 -3.35
CA ALA A 278 8.66 13.56 -2.77
C ALA A 278 9.75 13.55 -3.85
N ASP A 279 9.61 12.66 -4.85
CA ASP A 279 10.49 12.60 -6.02
C ASP A 279 10.44 13.90 -6.85
N ARG A 280 9.24 14.47 -7.04
CA ARG A 280 9.06 15.72 -7.81
C ARG A 280 9.52 16.96 -7.06
N SER A 281 9.38 16.98 -5.73
CA SER A 281 9.72 18.13 -4.88
C SER A 281 11.20 18.11 -4.45
N GLY A 282 11.87 16.96 -4.55
CA GLY A 282 13.25 16.78 -4.08
C GLY A 282 13.36 16.77 -2.55
N SER A 283 12.29 16.37 -1.86
CA SER A 283 12.16 16.46 -0.40
C SER A 283 12.24 15.07 0.24
N SER A 284 13.37 14.72 0.87
CA SER A 284 13.41 13.58 1.79
C SER A 284 12.80 14.01 3.13
N SER A 285 11.52 13.73 3.34
CA SER A 285 10.78 14.26 4.48
C SER A 285 10.68 13.28 5.64
N ARG A 286 10.26 13.81 6.80
CA ARG A 286 9.77 13.07 7.96
C ARG A 286 8.67 12.05 7.60
N VAL A 287 7.85 12.35 6.60
CA VAL A 287 6.73 11.50 6.17
C VAL A 287 7.24 10.19 5.57
N THR A 288 8.38 10.20 4.88
CA THR A 288 8.99 8.98 4.32
C THR A 288 9.35 7.97 5.42
N ASN A 289 9.93 8.44 6.53
CA ASN A 289 10.23 7.59 7.67
C ASN A 289 8.95 7.03 8.32
N TYR A 290 7.90 7.85 8.41
CA TYR A 290 6.59 7.40 8.90
C TYR A 290 6.01 6.30 7.99
N LEU A 291 6.06 6.48 6.66
CA LEU A 291 5.60 5.48 5.69
C LEU A 291 6.28 4.13 5.87
N GLU A 292 7.61 4.12 6.02
CA GLU A 292 8.36 2.88 6.24
C GLU A 292 8.01 2.19 7.55
N GLN A 293 7.83 2.96 8.63
CA GLN A 293 7.45 2.41 9.93
C GLN A 293 6.04 1.81 9.89
N GLU A 294 5.10 2.50 9.26
CA GLU A 294 3.72 2.04 9.18
C GLU A 294 3.57 0.83 8.25
N LEU A 295 4.29 0.81 7.13
CA LEU A 295 4.39 -0.39 6.29
C LEU A 295 4.92 -1.60 7.08
N LYS A 296 5.96 -1.43 7.91
CA LYS A 296 6.45 -2.51 8.78
C LYS A 296 5.39 -2.97 9.79
N ASN A 297 4.60 -2.05 10.33
CA ASN A 297 3.50 -2.40 11.24
C ASN A 297 2.42 -3.23 10.54
N TRP A 298 2.07 -2.85 9.31
CA TRP A 298 1.13 -3.59 8.48
C TRP A 298 1.62 -4.99 8.12
N MET A 299 2.87 -5.13 7.69
CA MET A 299 3.48 -6.45 7.42
C MET A 299 3.47 -7.34 8.67
N ARG A 300 3.89 -6.82 9.84
CA ARG A 300 3.82 -7.56 11.11
C ARG A 300 2.40 -7.93 11.52
N LYS A 301 1.39 -7.18 11.06
CA LYS A 301 -0.01 -7.52 11.31
C LYS A 301 -0.42 -8.69 10.41
N ALA A 302 -0.01 -8.69 9.14
CA ALA A 302 -0.22 -9.83 8.25
C ALA A 302 0.45 -11.10 8.81
N ASP A 303 1.70 -11.01 9.26
CA ASP A 303 2.40 -12.14 9.91
C ASP A 303 1.66 -12.70 11.13
N ARG A 304 1.03 -11.83 11.93
CA ARG A 304 0.22 -12.26 13.07
C ARG A 304 -1.04 -13.01 12.64
N HIS A 305 -1.68 -12.60 11.55
CA HIS A 305 -2.80 -13.34 10.96
C HIS A 305 -2.35 -14.73 10.46
N VAL A 306 -1.18 -14.84 9.82
CA VAL A 306 -0.59 -16.14 9.44
C VAL A 306 -0.37 -17.03 10.65
N ALA A 307 0.23 -16.50 11.72
CA ALA A 307 0.48 -17.25 12.95
C ALA A 307 -0.82 -17.68 13.66
N ALA A 308 -1.92 -16.96 13.46
CA ALA A 308 -3.24 -17.28 13.99
C ALA A 308 -4.04 -18.27 13.11
N GLY A 309 -3.51 -18.69 11.95
CA GLY A 309 -4.23 -19.53 10.99
C GLY A 309 -5.23 -18.77 10.11
N GLU A 310 -5.24 -17.44 10.17
CA GLU A 310 -6.14 -16.58 9.40
C GLU A 310 -5.52 -16.22 8.04
N TYR A 311 -5.21 -17.25 7.24
CA TYR A 311 -4.40 -17.13 6.02
C TYR A 311 -5.03 -16.23 4.95
N GLU A 312 -6.34 -16.32 4.74
CA GLU A 312 -7.05 -15.47 3.78
C GLU A 312 -6.94 -13.98 4.16
N THR A 313 -7.11 -13.66 5.44
CA THR A 313 -6.95 -12.31 5.97
C THR A 313 -5.52 -11.79 5.78
N ALA A 314 -4.52 -12.63 6.02
CA ALA A 314 -3.11 -12.28 5.81
C ALA A 314 -2.82 -11.99 4.33
N ILE A 315 -3.26 -12.86 3.41
CA ILE A 315 -3.10 -12.68 1.96
C ILE A 315 -3.75 -11.37 1.51
N ARG A 316 -4.99 -11.12 1.92
CA ARG A 316 -5.71 -9.89 1.58
C ARG A 316 -4.96 -8.64 2.05
N LEU A 317 -4.39 -8.69 3.26
CA LEU A 317 -3.61 -7.58 3.79
C LEU A 317 -2.32 -7.35 2.98
N TYR A 318 -1.64 -8.41 2.56
CA TYR A 318 -0.49 -8.29 1.64
C TYR A 318 -0.89 -7.74 0.27
N GLU A 319 -2.02 -8.18 -0.29
CA GLU A 319 -2.55 -7.67 -1.56
C GLU A 319 -2.92 -6.17 -1.46
N ASP A 320 -3.52 -5.74 -0.35
CA ASP A 320 -3.86 -4.34 -0.12
C ASP A 320 -2.62 -3.43 -0.06
N LEU A 321 -1.47 -3.96 0.36
CA LEU A 321 -0.18 -3.24 0.42
C LEU A 321 0.59 -3.25 -0.92
N SER A 322 0.22 -4.13 -1.85
CA SER A 322 0.97 -4.39 -3.10
C SER A 322 1.19 -3.15 -3.97
N GLY A 323 0.29 -2.16 -3.87
CA GLY A 323 0.38 -0.90 -4.62
C GLY A 323 1.56 -0.02 -4.22
N PHE A 324 2.08 -0.17 -2.99
CA PHE A 324 3.22 0.60 -2.47
C PHE A 324 4.51 -0.23 -2.37
N ARG A 325 4.40 -1.53 -2.06
CA ARG A 325 5.52 -2.46 -1.98
C ARG A 325 5.13 -3.79 -2.61
N ASP A 326 6.02 -4.38 -3.40
CA ASP A 326 5.82 -5.74 -3.90
C ASP A 326 5.76 -6.75 -2.73
N THR A 327 4.64 -7.46 -2.63
CA THR A 327 4.33 -8.45 -1.59
C THR A 327 4.14 -9.86 -2.17
N THR A 328 4.55 -10.08 -3.42
CA THR A 328 4.31 -11.34 -4.14
C THR A 328 4.96 -12.54 -3.44
N ALA A 329 6.17 -12.36 -2.90
CA ALA A 329 6.88 -13.41 -2.18
C ALA A 329 6.17 -13.75 -0.86
N GLU A 330 5.76 -12.73 -0.09
CA GLU A 330 5.04 -12.91 1.16
C GLU A 330 3.71 -13.66 0.93
N ILE A 331 2.96 -13.33 -0.12
CA ILE A 331 1.72 -14.05 -0.48
C ILE A 331 2.01 -15.53 -0.82
N ALA A 332 3.07 -15.80 -1.58
CA ALA A 332 3.45 -17.17 -1.93
C ALA A 332 3.81 -18.00 -0.69
N ASP A 333 4.57 -17.42 0.24
CA ASP A 333 4.93 -18.05 1.51
C ASP A 333 3.69 -18.36 2.37
N VAL A 334 2.73 -17.43 2.46
CA VAL A 334 1.48 -17.68 3.20
C VAL A 334 0.70 -18.83 2.58
N ARG A 335 0.59 -18.89 1.25
CA ARG A 335 -0.14 -19.99 0.58
C ARG A 335 0.52 -21.35 0.81
N LEU A 336 1.85 -21.42 0.86
CA LEU A 336 2.56 -22.66 1.21
C LEU A 336 2.28 -23.08 2.65
N VAL A 337 2.29 -22.14 3.59
CA VAL A 337 1.95 -22.43 4.99
C VAL A 337 0.50 -22.90 5.11
N TRP A 338 -0.43 -22.24 4.40
CA TRP A 338 -1.84 -22.61 4.37
C TRP A 338 -2.05 -24.01 3.78
N ALA A 339 -1.47 -24.30 2.62
CA ALA A 339 -1.57 -25.61 1.98
C ALA A 339 -1.02 -26.75 2.84
N ALA A 340 -0.05 -26.48 3.71
CA ALA A 340 0.43 -27.49 4.63
C ALA A 340 -0.42 -27.67 5.90
N ALA A 341 -1.13 -26.62 6.32
CA ALA A 341 -2.09 -26.69 7.42
C ALA A 341 -3.42 -27.31 6.97
N GLU A 342 -3.80 -27.07 5.72
CA GLU A 342 -5.01 -27.60 5.06
C GLU A 342 -4.61 -28.32 3.75
N PRO A 343 -4.14 -29.58 3.83
CA PRO A 343 -3.64 -30.33 2.67
C PRO A 343 -4.65 -30.49 1.53
N SER A 344 -5.95 -30.37 1.84
CA SER A 344 -7.05 -30.47 0.87
C SER A 344 -6.99 -29.41 -0.23
N LEU A 345 -6.36 -28.25 0.05
CA LEU A 345 -6.18 -27.18 -0.92
C LEU A 345 -5.32 -27.56 -2.13
N LEU A 346 -4.50 -28.61 -2.01
CA LEU A 346 -3.69 -29.12 -3.13
C LEU A 346 -4.47 -30.09 -4.03
N LEU A 347 -5.66 -30.49 -3.62
CA LEU A 347 -6.46 -31.50 -4.31
C LEU A 347 -7.59 -30.84 -5.13
N PRO A 348 -8.10 -31.54 -6.16
CA PRO A 348 -9.32 -31.13 -6.85
C PRO A 348 -10.50 -31.07 -5.87
N GLU A 349 -11.51 -30.26 -6.18
CA GLU A 349 -12.74 -30.22 -5.38
C GLU A 349 -13.35 -31.63 -5.23
N GLY A 350 -13.57 -32.04 -3.99
CA GLY A 350 -14.03 -33.39 -3.66
C GLY A 350 -14.07 -33.63 -2.16
N ASN A 351 -14.65 -34.77 -1.77
CA ASN A 351 -14.64 -35.22 -0.38
C ASN A 351 -13.54 -36.26 -0.17
N TYR A 352 -12.63 -35.96 0.76
CA TYR A 352 -11.47 -36.79 1.08
C TYR A 352 -11.56 -37.21 2.55
N PRO A 353 -12.22 -38.34 2.87
CA PRO A 353 -12.36 -38.81 4.26
C PRO A 353 -11.03 -39.07 4.95
N ILE A 354 -9.98 -39.37 4.19
CA ILE A 354 -8.62 -39.56 4.69
C ILE A 354 -7.70 -38.68 3.89
N ILE A 355 -7.00 -37.81 4.59
CA ILE A 355 -6.08 -36.86 3.99
C ILE A 355 -4.90 -36.65 4.94
N GLU A 356 -3.71 -36.74 4.38
CA GLU A 356 -2.46 -36.49 5.08
C GLU A 356 -1.57 -35.61 4.22
N GLY A 357 -0.72 -34.82 4.85
CA GLY A 357 0.18 -33.93 4.14
C GLY A 357 1.49 -33.72 4.88
N GLY A 358 2.44 -33.10 4.20
CA GLY A 358 3.73 -32.79 4.78
C GLY A 358 4.48 -31.72 4.01
N LYS A 359 5.66 -31.38 4.53
CA LYS A 359 6.51 -30.30 4.01
C LYS A 359 7.89 -30.82 3.60
N ASN A 360 8.54 -30.12 2.68
CA ASN A 360 9.95 -30.22 2.33
C ASN A 360 10.43 -31.66 2.07
N ARG A 361 9.67 -32.40 1.26
CA ARG A 361 9.95 -33.79 0.90
C ARG A 361 9.55 -34.04 -0.54
N PHE A 362 10.13 -35.09 -1.11
CA PHE A 362 9.77 -35.57 -2.46
C PHE A 362 9.97 -34.51 -3.56
N GLY A 363 10.99 -33.66 -3.39
CA GLY A 363 11.26 -32.54 -4.29
C GLY A 363 10.23 -31.41 -4.25
N ALA A 364 9.31 -31.41 -3.29
CA ALA A 364 8.25 -30.43 -3.14
C ALA A 364 8.33 -29.67 -1.81
N LEU A 365 7.81 -28.44 -1.79
CA LEU A 365 7.70 -27.64 -0.56
C LEU A 365 6.55 -28.15 0.30
N VAL A 366 5.45 -28.54 -0.33
CA VAL A 366 4.31 -29.21 0.32
C VAL A 366 3.82 -30.38 -0.53
N TYR A 367 3.35 -31.43 0.14
CA TYR A 367 2.70 -32.57 -0.51
C TYR A 367 1.46 -32.99 0.27
N THR A 368 0.52 -33.63 -0.44
CA THR A 368 -0.71 -34.20 0.10
C THR A 368 -0.90 -35.59 -0.46
N MET A 369 -1.38 -36.52 0.36
CA MET A 369 -1.94 -37.79 -0.07
C MET A 369 -3.34 -37.92 0.49
N ALA A 370 -4.27 -38.48 -0.30
CA ALA A 370 -5.66 -38.60 0.14
C ALA A 370 -6.37 -39.77 -0.51
N LEU A 371 -7.42 -40.23 0.16
CA LEU A 371 -8.40 -41.14 -0.41
C LEU A 371 -9.74 -40.40 -0.56
N ASP A 372 -10.33 -40.46 -1.75
CA ASP A 372 -11.69 -39.98 -1.95
C ASP A 372 -12.75 -40.99 -1.47
N THR A 373 -14.02 -40.61 -1.52
CA THR A 373 -15.16 -41.47 -1.16
C THR A 373 -15.32 -42.69 -2.08
N GLU A 374 -14.76 -42.66 -3.29
CA GLU A 374 -14.71 -43.80 -4.21
C GLU A 374 -13.48 -44.70 -3.97
N ARG A 375 -12.73 -44.42 -2.89
CA ARG A 375 -11.52 -45.13 -2.50
C ARG A 375 -10.42 -45.04 -3.55
N ARG A 376 -10.30 -43.90 -4.23
CA ARG A 376 -9.18 -43.63 -5.15
C ARG A 376 -8.10 -42.84 -4.43
N LEU A 377 -6.85 -43.27 -4.61
CA LEU A 377 -5.68 -42.63 -4.03
C LEU A 377 -5.26 -41.42 -4.87
N TYR A 378 -5.04 -40.30 -4.20
CA TYR A 378 -4.49 -39.07 -4.75
C TYR A 378 -3.15 -38.77 -4.12
N TYR A 379 -2.26 -38.19 -4.92
CA TYR A 379 -1.01 -37.64 -4.48
C TYR A 379 -0.81 -36.28 -5.16
N ALA A 380 -0.61 -35.24 -4.38
CA ALA A 380 -0.37 -33.90 -4.88
C ALA A 380 0.93 -33.33 -4.34
N THR A 381 1.65 -32.59 -5.17
CA THR A 381 2.85 -31.85 -4.78
C THR A 381 2.77 -30.41 -5.26
N TRP A 382 3.37 -29.50 -4.50
CA TRP A 382 3.45 -28.10 -4.90
C TRP A 382 4.79 -27.46 -4.52
N ASP A 383 5.34 -26.72 -5.48
CA ASP A 383 6.61 -25.98 -5.38
C ASP A 383 6.43 -24.50 -5.01
N GLY A 384 5.17 -24.04 -4.83
CA GLY A 384 4.84 -22.66 -4.46
C GLY A 384 4.77 -21.66 -5.61
N THR A 385 5.14 -22.05 -6.84
CA THR A 385 5.21 -21.13 -7.99
C THR A 385 4.23 -21.48 -9.11
N SER A 386 3.99 -22.77 -9.33
CA SER A 386 3.12 -23.29 -10.39
C SER A 386 1.76 -23.73 -9.84
N LYS A 387 0.92 -24.40 -10.62
CA LYS A 387 -0.27 -25.07 -10.05
C LYS A 387 0.17 -26.38 -9.38
N PRO A 388 -0.50 -26.83 -8.31
CA PRO A 388 -0.22 -28.14 -7.71
C PRO A 388 -0.27 -29.24 -8.77
N LYS A 389 0.73 -30.13 -8.76
CA LYS A 389 0.76 -31.32 -9.60
C LYS A 389 -0.02 -32.41 -8.87
N VAL A 390 -1.14 -32.82 -9.44
CA VAL A 390 -2.02 -33.83 -8.84
C VAL A 390 -2.00 -35.10 -9.68
N LEU A 391 -1.75 -36.22 -9.01
CA LEU A 391 -1.84 -37.57 -9.56
C LEU A 391 -3.00 -38.30 -8.89
N ARG A 392 -3.67 -39.14 -9.66
CA ARG A 392 -4.78 -39.98 -9.21
C ARG A 392 -4.54 -41.41 -9.66
N ASN A 393 -4.66 -42.35 -8.74
CA ASN A 393 -4.67 -43.77 -9.08
C ASN A 393 -5.93 -44.07 -9.92
N PRO A 394 -5.80 -44.64 -11.13
CA PRO A 394 -6.95 -44.91 -12.00
C PRO A 394 -7.92 -45.92 -11.40
N GLN A 395 -7.43 -46.87 -10.60
CA GLN A 395 -8.25 -47.90 -9.96
C GLN A 395 -8.47 -47.57 -8.47
N PRO A 396 -9.62 -47.94 -7.90
CA PRO A 396 -9.79 -47.95 -6.45
C PRO A 396 -8.77 -48.88 -5.78
N ILE A 397 -8.48 -48.60 -4.52
CA ILE A 397 -7.63 -49.46 -3.69
C ILE A 397 -8.23 -50.88 -3.56
N PRO A 398 -7.40 -51.94 -3.43
CA PRO A 398 -7.82 -53.34 -3.65
C PRO A 398 -8.73 -53.90 -2.55
N TYR A 399 -8.56 -53.47 -1.30
CA TYR A 399 -9.39 -53.94 -0.20
C TYR A 399 -10.61 -53.04 0.00
N HIS A 400 -11.75 -53.65 0.35
CA HIS A 400 -12.98 -52.95 0.74
C HIS A 400 -13.13 -52.79 2.26
N TYR A 401 -12.11 -53.14 3.05
CA TYR A 401 -12.07 -52.95 4.50
C TYR A 401 -11.99 -51.47 4.89
N GLU A 402 -12.30 -51.13 6.14
CA GLU A 402 -12.13 -49.76 6.64
C GLU A 402 -10.64 -49.39 6.64
N VAL A 403 -10.33 -48.15 6.26
CA VAL A 403 -8.95 -47.68 6.19
C VAL A 403 -8.58 -47.09 7.55
N ARG A 404 -7.58 -47.67 8.21
CA ARG A 404 -7.07 -47.18 9.49
C ARG A 404 -6.24 -45.92 9.31
N ARG A 405 -5.28 -45.98 8.38
CA ARG A 405 -4.26 -44.93 8.19
C ARG A 405 -3.78 -44.88 6.75
N LEU A 406 -3.36 -43.69 6.34
CA LEU A 406 -2.62 -43.41 5.12
C LEU A 406 -1.33 -42.70 5.54
N THR A 407 -0.16 -43.24 5.21
CA THR A 407 1.12 -42.69 5.66
C THR A 407 2.20 -42.80 4.57
N VAL A 408 3.34 -42.17 4.79
CA VAL A 408 4.57 -42.44 4.01
C VAL A 408 5.26 -43.67 4.60
N GLU A 409 5.64 -44.65 3.77
CA GLU A 409 6.60 -45.69 4.16
C GLU A 409 8.02 -45.16 4.00
N GLU A 410 8.60 -44.68 5.09
CA GLU A 410 9.88 -43.95 5.10
C GLU A 410 11.05 -44.80 4.62
N GLN A 411 11.05 -46.10 4.93
CA GLN A 411 12.18 -46.98 4.61
C GLN A 411 12.25 -47.34 3.12
N LEU A 412 11.12 -47.26 2.40
CA LEU A 412 11.04 -47.48 0.96
C LEU A 412 10.98 -46.18 0.15
N SER A 413 10.70 -45.05 0.82
CA SER A 413 10.56 -43.76 0.16
C SER A 413 11.90 -43.11 -0.12
N SER A 414 11.98 -42.42 -1.25
CA SER A 414 13.09 -41.53 -1.60
C SER A 414 12.55 -40.17 -2.09
N ASN A 415 13.44 -39.19 -2.30
CA ASN A 415 13.03 -37.88 -2.82
C ASN A 415 12.39 -37.95 -4.21
N GLU A 416 12.70 -38.95 -5.02
CA GLU A 416 12.14 -39.09 -6.38
C GLU A 416 11.03 -40.12 -6.47
N ARG A 417 10.94 -41.02 -5.47
CA ARG A 417 9.95 -42.11 -5.43
C ARG A 417 9.37 -42.21 -4.01
N PRO A 418 8.34 -41.41 -3.68
CA PRO A 418 7.61 -41.62 -2.44
C PRO A 418 6.84 -42.93 -2.49
N VAL A 419 6.74 -43.59 -1.34
CA VAL A 419 5.92 -44.79 -1.14
C VAL A 419 4.80 -44.45 -0.16
N LEU A 420 3.58 -44.51 -0.65
CA LEU A 420 2.35 -44.24 0.08
C LEU A 420 1.80 -45.55 0.62
N LEU A 421 1.71 -45.69 1.93
CA LEU A 421 1.22 -46.88 2.62
C LEU A 421 -0.21 -46.65 3.10
N ILE A 422 -1.07 -47.61 2.80
CA ILE A 422 -2.43 -47.68 3.32
C ILE A 422 -2.54 -48.91 4.20
N GLU A 423 -2.95 -48.69 5.46
CA GLU A 423 -3.26 -49.74 6.42
C GLU A 423 -4.78 -49.85 6.56
N TYR A 424 -5.31 -51.07 6.46
CA TYR A 424 -6.72 -51.38 6.59
C TYR A 424 -6.99 -52.23 7.82
N ASP A 425 -8.25 -52.20 8.25
CA ASP A 425 -8.80 -53.30 9.03
C ASP A 425 -8.73 -54.61 8.24
N SER A 426 -8.77 -55.70 9.00
CA SER A 426 -8.70 -57.06 8.46
C SER A 426 -9.62 -57.96 9.29
N ASN A 427 -10.27 -58.89 8.61
CA ASN A 427 -11.14 -59.88 9.25
C ASN A 427 -10.41 -61.20 9.57
N SER A 428 -9.23 -61.42 8.99
CA SER A 428 -8.47 -62.68 9.12
C SER A 428 -7.11 -62.54 9.79
N ARG A 429 -6.54 -61.33 9.81
CA ARG A 429 -5.22 -61.01 10.39
C ARG A 429 -5.31 -59.70 11.18
N SER A 430 -4.19 -59.23 11.71
CA SER A 430 -4.15 -57.98 12.45
C SER A 430 -4.46 -56.75 11.58
N ALA A 431 -4.01 -56.74 10.31
CA ALA A 431 -4.28 -55.67 9.35
C ALA A 431 -4.13 -56.15 7.90
N ALA A 432 -4.58 -55.35 6.95
CA ALA A 432 -4.13 -55.44 5.57
C ALA A 432 -3.30 -54.21 5.20
N TYR A 433 -2.39 -54.37 4.26
CA TYR A 433 -1.46 -53.34 3.82
C TYR A 433 -1.48 -53.24 2.30
N SER A 434 -1.51 -52.03 1.77
CA SER A 434 -1.19 -51.76 0.37
C SER A 434 -0.24 -50.58 0.29
N ALA A 435 0.90 -50.76 -0.36
CA ALA A 435 1.82 -49.67 -0.64
C ALA A 435 1.80 -49.31 -2.13
N TYR A 436 1.93 -48.03 -2.42
CA TYR A 436 1.96 -47.48 -3.76
C TYR A 436 3.20 -46.64 -3.94
N THR A 437 3.93 -46.83 -5.03
CA THR A 437 5.00 -45.91 -5.41
C THR A 437 4.46 -44.83 -6.33
N VAL A 438 4.97 -43.61 -6.18
CA VAL A 438 4.74 -42.54 -7.16
C VAL A 438 6.01 -42.37 -7.96
N ALA A 439 5.95 -42.72 -9.24
CA ALA A 439 7.06 -42.59 -10.18
C ALA A 439 6.51 -42.32 -11.57
N ASN A 440 7.27 -41.62 -12.43
CA ASN A 440 6.90 -41.41 -13.85
C ASN A 440 5.48 -40.84 -14.03
N ASP A 441 5.07 -39.91 -13.17
CA ASP A 441 3.75 -39.24 -13.21
C ASP A 441 2.54 -40.18 -13.10
N ARG A 442 2.73 -41.28 -12.37
CA ARG A 442 1.69 -42.27 -12.08
C ARG A 442 1.85 -42.82 -10.67
N ILE A 443 0.74 -43.35 -10.17
CA ILE A 443 0.66 -44.07 -8.89
C ILE A 443 0.54 -45.54 -9.23
N GLU A 444 1.49 -46.36 -8.78
CA GLU A 444 1.56 -47.78 -9.09
C GLU A 444 1.58 -48.62 -7.80
N LEU A 445 0.82 -49.72 -7.79
CA LEU A 445 0.78 -50.62 -6.64
C LEU A 445 2.14 -51.34 -6.52
N LEU A 446 2.78 -51.16 -5.37
CA LEU A 446 4.10 -51.72 -5.07
C LEU A 446 3.95 -53.10 -4.39
N PHE A 447 3.03 -53.21 -3.42
CA PHE A 447 2.63 -54.49 -2.82
C PHE A 447 1.24 -54.38 -2.18
N SER A 448 0.60 -55.53 -1.98
CA SER A 448 -0.64 -55.63 -1.22
C SER A 448 -0.75 -57.01 -0.57
N PHE A 449 -0.98 -57.06 0.74
CA PHE A 449 -1.16 -58.31 1.47
C PHE A 449 -1.93 -58.10 2.79
N GLU A 450 -2.46 -59.18 3.34
CA GLU A 450 -3.11 -59.23 4.65
C GLU A 450 -2.25 -60.05 5.63
N ALA A 451 -1.86 -59.46 6.76
CA ALA A 451 -0.80 -59.99 7.63
C ALA A 451 -0.89 -59.43 9.06
N ASP A 452 -0.14 -60.01 9.99
CA ASP A 452 -0.02 -59.46 11.34
C ASP A 452 0.97 -58.29 11.45
N GLY A 453 1.77 -58.11 10.41
CA GLY A 453 2.68 -56.99 10.24
C GLY A 453 3.76 -57.32 9.21
N TYR A 454 4.57 -56.33 8.86
CA TYR A 454 5.75 -56.53 8.05
C TYR A 454 6.92 -55.69 8.55
N LYS A 455 8.13 -56.06 8.11
CA LYS A 455 9.36 -55.30 8.29
C LYS A 455 10.11 -55.25 6.97
N ILE A 456 10.91 -54.22 6.79
CA ILE A 456 11.83 -54.11 5.66
C ILE A 456 13.21 -54.51 6.18
N ASP A 457 13.84 -55.47 5.52
CA ASP A 457 15.19 -55.92 5.85
C ASP A 457 16.24 -55.01 5.19
N ASN A 458 17.50 -55.13 5.60
CA ASN A 458 18.59 -54.26 5.14
C ASN A 458 18.86 -54.33 3.63
N ASP A 459 18.48 -55.43 2.99
CA ASP A 459 18.57 -55.62 1.54
C ASP A 459 17.35 -55.07 0.77
N GLY A 460 16.39 -54.47 1.48
CA GLY A 460 15.16 -53.91 0.90
C GLY A 460 14.05 -54.94 0.68
N SER A 461 14.25 -56.21 1.07
CA SER A 461 13.19 -57.23 1.05
C SER A 461 12.15 -56.97 2.15
N LEU A 462 10.90 -57.41 1.92
CA LEU A 462 9.85 -57.36 2.94
C LEU A 462 9.74 -58.71 3.63
N LEU A 463 9.77 -58.67 4.95
CA LEU A 463 9.50 -59.80 5.83
C LEU A 463 8.09 -59.65 6.40
N VAL A 464 7.16 -60.44 5.90
CA VAL A 464 5.73 -60.37 6.21
C VAL A 464 5.37 -61.48 7.19
N HIS A 465 4.92 -61.11 8.39
CA HIS A 465 4.58 -62.05 9.46
C HIS A 465 3.13 -62.51 9.35
N ASN A 466 2.90 -63.82 9.39
CA ASN A 466 1.58 -64.46 9.35
C ASN A 466 0.74 -63.98 8.15
N LEU A 467 1.25 -64.21 6.93
CA LEU A 467 0.53 -63.89 5.69
C LEU A 467 -0.80 -64.67 5.63
N ASN A 468 -1.91 -64.02 5.28
CA ASN A 468 -3.23 -64.66 5.20
C ASN A 468 -3.26 -65.82 4.19
N GLU A 469 -2.61 -65.64 3.04
CA GLU A 469 -2.63 -66.59 1.92
C GLU A 469 -1.96 -67.94 2.23
N THR A 470 -1.09 -68.01 3.25
CA THR A 470 -0.43 -69.27 3.64
C THR A 470 -1.31 -70.13 4.55
N GLY A 471 -2.34 -69.54 5.19
CA GLY A 471 -3.23 -70.24 6.13
C GLY A 471 -2.54 -70.77 7.38
N LYS A 472 -1.29 -70.39 7.64
CA LYS A 472 -0.47 -70.90 8.75
C LYS A 472 -0.13 -69.79 9.73
N GLU A 473 0.02 -70.17 10.99
CA GLU A 473 0.47 -69.30 12.08
C GLU A 473 1.98 -69.45 12.30
N ASP A 474 2.61 -68.39 12.82
CA ASP A 474 4.03 -68.25 13.12
C ASP A 474 5.00 -68.27 11.92
N GLU A 475 4.53 -68.18 10.67
CA GLU A 475 5.39 -68.14 9.47
C GLU A 475 5.76 -66.71 9.05
N THR A 476 6.95 -66.54 8.47
CA THR A 476 7.37 -65.27 7.84
C THR A 476 7.63 -65.47 6.36
N ALA A 477 6.90 -64.73 5.51
CA ALA A 477 7.09 -64.71 4.07
C ALA A 477 8.09 -63.62 3.67
N ARG A 478 9.00 -63.95 2.75
CA ARG A 478 9.95 -63.00 2.16
C ARG A 478 9.45 -62.56 0.78
N TYR A 479 9.38 -61.25 0.58
CA TYR A 479 9.09 -60.64 -0.71
C TYR A 479 10.29 -59.81 -1.16
N GLU A 480 10.61 -59.88 -2.45
CA GLU A 480 11.68 -59.10 -3.06
C GLU A 480 11.15 -58.25 -4.20
N LEU A 481 11.79 -57.10 -4.43
CA LEU A 481 11.42 -56.19 -5.50
C LEU A 481 11.87 -56.77 -6.84
N TYR A 482 10.92 -57.17 -7.68
CA TYR A 482 11.15 -57.59 -9.06
C TYR A 482 10.45 -56.63 -10.02
N GLY A 483 11.26 -55.83 -10.75
CA GLY A 483 10.73 -54.75 -11.58
C GLY A 483 10.15 -53.62 -10.71
N ASP A 484 8.86 -53.35 -10.86
CA ASP A 484 8.15 -52.25 -10.19
C ASP A 484 7.25 -52.72 -9.02
N SER A 485 7.30 -54.01 -8.65
CA SER A 485 6.45 -54.60 -7.60
C SER A 485 7.20 -55.62 -6.76
N TYR A 486 6.84 -55.75 -5.49
CA TYR A 486 7.32 -56.84 -4.64
C TYR A 486 6.59 -58.13 -4.97
N GLN A 487 7.35 -59.21 -5.11
CA GLN A 487 6.84 -60.54 -5.39
C GLN A 487 7.28 -61.51 -4.30
N PHE A 488 6.41 -62.46 -3.97
CA PHE A 488 6.70 -63.53 -3.04
C PHE A 488 7.87 -64.37 -3.56
N VAL A 489 8.84 -64.65 -2.70
CA VAL A 489 10.02 -65.47 -3.02
C VAL A 489 9.95 -66.80 -2.28
N GLU A 490 9.87 -66.75 -0.94
CA GLU A 490 9.91 -67.94 -0.11
C GLU A 490 9.26 -67.72 1.26
N LEU A 491 8.97 -68.83 1.95
CA LEU A 491 8.66 -68.84 3.38
C LEU A 491 9.94 -69.12 4.15
N LEU A 492 10.32 -68.20 5.03
CA LEU A 492 11.46 -68.40 5.91
C LEU A 492 11.08 -69.44 6.99
N PRO A 493 11.91 -70.46 7.23
CA PRO A 493 11.68 -71.41 8.30
C PRO A 493 11.52 -70.68 9.63
N ASN A 494 10.51 -71.06 10.43
CA ASN A 494 10.24 -70.44 11.73
C ASN A 494 11.53 -70.38 12.56
N ALA A 495 12.00 -69.18 12.88
CA ALA A 495 13.12 -68.93 13.77
C ALA A 495 12.87 -69.38 15.23
N ASN A 496 11.78 -70.10 15.49
CA ASN A 496 11.34 -70.56 16.80
C ASN A 496 11.98 -71.86 17.26
N TYR A 497 12.64 -72.63 16.37
CA TYR A 497 13.36 -73.83 16.77
C TYR A 497 14.86 -73.56 16.87
N ILE A 498 15.43 -73.85 18.04
CA ILE A 498 16.89 -73.83 18.22
C ILE A 498 17.45 -75.13 17.63
N ASP A 499 18.30 -75.01 16.62
CA ASP A 499 19.05 -76.15 16.09
C ASP A 499 20.05 -76.65 17.12
N ILE A 500 19.91 -77.91 17.52
CA ILE A 500 20.80 -78.54 18.48
C ILE A 500 21.26 -79.91 17.97
N PRO A 501 22.48 -80.34 18.31
CA PRO A 501 22.82 -81.76 18.26
C PRO A 501 21.96 -82.51 19.29
N VAL A 502 21.53 -83.73 18.94
CA VAL A 502 20.58 -84.51 19.75
C VAL A 502 21.07 -84.72 21.20
N GLU A 503 22.38 -84.82 21.41
CA GLU A 503 23.01 -85.01 22.72
C GLU A 503 22.83 -83.80 23.65
N LYS A 504 22.54 -82.62 23.09
CA LYS A 504 22.31 -81.41 23.87
C LYS A 504 20.85 -81.23 24.28
N LEU A 505 19.93 -82.11 23.89
CA LEU A 505 18.52 -81.99 24.25
C LEU A 505 18.28 -81.73 25.77
N PRO A 506 19.00 -82.39 26.70
CA PRO A 506 18.90 -82.10 28.14
C PRO A 506 19.20 -80.65 28.54
N GLU A 507 20.01 -79.91 27.77
CA GLU A 507 20.38 -78.51 28.02
C GLU A 507 19.26 -77.52 27.65
N TYR A 508 18.22 -77.97 26.94
CA TYR A 508 17.12 -77.13 26.43
C TYR A 508 15.73 -77.56 26.94
N PRO A 509 15.52 -77.69 28.27
CA PRO A 509 14.21 -78.05 28.80
C PRO A 509 13.16 -76.98 28.48
N ARG A 510 11.98 -77.42 28.03
CA ARG A 510 10.82 -76.57 27.68
C ARG A 510 11.08 -75.53 26.60
N LYS A 511 12.13 -75.69 25.80
CA LYS A 511 12.40 -74.87 24.63
C LYS A 511 12.04 -75.63 23.36
N LYS A 512 11.58 -74.89 22.35
CA LYS A 512 11.37 -75.41 21.00
C LYS A 512 12.73 -75.63 20.36
N VAL A 513 13.06 -76.88 20.05
CA VAL A 513 14.34 -77.28 19.45
C VAL A 513 14.12 -78.16 18.24
N ARG A 514 15.12 -78.18 17.35
CA ARG A 514 15.18 -79.04 16.17
C ARG A 514 16.47 -79.84 16.20
N PHE A 515 16.37 -81.15 15.99
CA PHE A 515 17.53 -82.02 15.86
C PHE A 515 17.25 -83.17 14.89
N THR A 516 18.32 -83.72 14.32
CA THR A 516 18.27 -84.93 13.48
C THR A 516 18.80 -86.11 14.28
N SER A 517 18.07 -87.23 14.26
CA SER A 517 18.44 -88.46 14.94
C SER A 517 17.92 -89.68 14.21
N GLU A 518 18.48 -90.85 14.51
CA GLU A 518 18.02 -92.14 14.00
C GLU A 518 16.87 -92.65 14.88
N ILE A 519 15.72 -92.90 14.26
CA ILE A 519 14.57 -93.51 14.93
C ILE A 519 14.75 -95.02 14.96
N VAL A 520 14.52 -95.58 16.14
CA VAL A 520 14.37 -97.01 16.38
C VAL A 520 12.99 -97.27 16.99
N LEU A 521 12.35 -98.37 16.60
CA LEU A 521 11.08 -98.80 17.17
C LEU A 521 11.33 -99.93 18.17
N ASP A 522 10.60 -99.95 19.30
CA ASP A 522 10.60 -101.11 20.19
C ASP A 522 9.68 -102.23 19.67
N SER A 523 9.61 -103.35 20.41
CA SER A 523 8.74 -104.49 20.08
C SER A 523 7.24 -104.17 20.09
N ASP A 524 6.84 -103.05 20.69
CA ASP A 524 5.47 -102.53 20.73
C ASP A 524 5.26 -101.37 19.73
N GLU A 525 6.18 -101.19 18.76
CA GLU A 525 6.19 -100.11 17.76
C GLU A 525 6.29 -98.68 18.34
N LYS A 526 6.82 -98.51 19.57
CA LYS A 526 7.01 -97.19 20.15
C LYS A 526 8.27 -96.52 19.59
N PRO A 527 8.18 -95.23 19.21
CA PRO A 527 9.28 -94.52 18.59
C PRO A 527 10.27 -93.95 19.61
N TYR A 528 11.55 -94.27 19.40
CA TYR A 528 12.67 -93.71 20.15
C TYR A 528 13.68 -93.08 19.21
N ALA A 529 14.18 -91.90 19.55
CA ALA A 529 15.31 -91.28 18.85
C ALA A 529 16.63 -91.61 19.57
N ARG A 530 17.64 -92.02 18.80
CA ARG A 530 18.97 -92.36 19.33
C ARG A 530 19.75 -91.12 19.75
N MET A 531 20.26 -91.12 20.99
CA MET A 531 21.03 -90.02 21.57
C MET A 531 22.34 -90.57 22.14
N GLY A 532 23.38 -90.67 21.31
CA GLY A 532 24.65 -91.30 21.68
C GLY A 532 24.45 -92.77 22.09
N ASN A 533 24.70 -93.09 23.37
CA ASN A 533 24.48 -94.40 23.98
C ASN A 533 23.13 -94.50 24.75
N SER A 534 22.26 -93.50 24.62
CA SER A 534 20.95 -93.45 25.25
C SER A 534 19.86 -93.19 24.21
N TYR A 535 18.61 -93.06 24.65
CA TYR A 535 17.44 -92.85 23.81
C TYR A 535 16.63 -91.65 24.28
N ILE A 536 15.75 -91.16 23.41
CA ILE A 536 14.74 -90.15 23.69
C ILE A 536 13.40 -90.77 23.31
N ALA A 537 12.43 -90.77 24.22
CA ALA A 537 11.08 -91.22 23.88
C ALA A 537 10.37 -90.13 23.08
N LEU A 538 9.91 -90.47 21.87
CA LEU A 538 9.16 -89.54 21.03
C LEU A 538 7.67 -89.69 21.32
N GLN A 539 6.98 -88.57 21.57
CA GLN A 539 5.54 -88.54 21.74
C GLN A 539 4.92 -87.54 20.77
N GLY A 540 4.00 -88.00 19.93
CA GLY A 540 3.28 -87.15 18.99
C GLY A 540 2.37 -88.01 18.12
N ASP A 541 1.41 -87.37 17.46
CA ASP A 541 0.49 -88.04 16.54
C ASP A 541 1.13 -88.14 15.15
N TYR A 542 2.21 -88.92 15.05
CA TYR A 542 3.01 -89.12 13.84
C TYR A 542 3.33 -90.59 13.64
N ALA A 543 3.23 -91.07 12.40
CA ALA A 543 3.70 -92.40 12.03
C ALA A 543 5.21 -92.36 11.81
N PHE A 544 5.98 -92.72 12.84
CA PHE A 544 7.44 -92.77 12.75
C PHE A 544 7.90 -94.02 12.00
N VAL A 545 8.91 -93.84 11.14
CA VAL A 545 9.57 -94.93 10.39
C VAL A 545 11.02 -94.99 10.86
N GLU A 546 11.57 -96.21 10.96
CA GLU A 546 12.99 -96.40 11.29
C GLU A 546 13.91 -95.72 10.27
N GLY A 547 14.97 -95.09 10.77
CA GLY A 547 15.96 -94.37 9.97
C GLY A 547 16.18 -92.92 10.43
N PRO A 548 17.07 -92.18 9.72
CA PRO A 548 17.39 -90.81 10.08
C PRO A 548 16.21 -89.88 9.77
N ILE A 549 15.80 -89.07 10.75
CA ILE A 549 14.71 -88.11 10.62
C ILE A 549 15.02 -86.84 11.38
N THR A 550 14.47 -85.71 10.93
CA THR A 550 14.53 -84.45 11.67
C THR A 550 13.22 -84.23 12.43
N VAL A 551 13.31 -84.03 13.74
CA VAL A 551 12.15 -83.75 14.59
C VAL A 551 12.26 -82.38 15.25
N CYS A 552 11.13 -81.68 15.30
CA CYS A 552 10.98 -80.38 15.95
C CYS A 552 9.95 -80.51 17.06
N GLY A 553 10.23 -79.92 18.22
CA GLY A 553 9.36 -80.11 19.37
C GLY A 553 9.96 -79.62 20.68
N ILE A 554 9.40 -80.12 21.79
CA ILE A 554 9.72 -79.66 23.14
C ILE A 554 10.06 -80.85 24.04
N PHE A 555 11.27 -80.82 24.62
CA PHE A 555 11.64 -81.71 25.71
C PHE A 555 10.98 -81.24 27.02
N SER A 556 10.17 -82.09 27.66
CA SER A 556 9.32 -81.69 28.79
C SER A 556 9.68 -82.32 30.12
N TYR A 557 9.98 -83.63 30.15
CA TYR A 557 10.28 -84.38 31.37
C TYR A 557 11.02 -85.68 31.04
N TYR A 558 11.53 -86.37 32.08
CA TYR A 558 12.17 -87.67 31.95
C TYR A 558 11.22 -88.81 32.35
N ILE A 559 11.40 -89.99 31.75
CA ILE A 559 10.76 -91.24 32.15
C ILE A 559 11.82 -92.31 32.42
N GLU A 560 11.47 -93.30 33.25
CA GLU A 560 12.26 -94.50 33.43
C GLU A 560 11.75 -95.60 32.49
N VAL A 561 12.65 -96.21 31.74
CA VAL A 561 12.35 -97.33 30.85
C VAL A 561 13.27 -98.50 31.13
N TYR A 562 12.77 -99.71 30.92
CA TYR A 562 13.55 -100.93 30.99
C TYR A 562 14.17 -101.21 29.62
N ILE A 563 15.50 -101.18 29.54
CA ILE A 563 16.25 -101.55 28.33
C ILE A 563 17.24 -102.62 28.76
N ASP A 564 17.20 -103.80 28.13
CA ASP A 564 18.10 -104.94 28.40
C ASP A 564 18.24 -105.33 29.89
N SER A 565 17.13 -105.25 30.65
CA SER A 565 17.06 -105.55 32.09
C SER A 565 17.73 -104.53 33.03
N GLU A 566 18.11 -103.36 32.52
CA GLU A 566 18.53 -102.20 33.32
C GLU A 566 17.49 -101.06 33.24
N ILE A 567 17.34 -100.31 34.34
CA ILE A 567 16.47 -99.12 34.38
C ILE A 567 17.29 -97.93 33.88
N VAL A 568 16.87 -97.35 32.75
CA VAL A 568 17.51 -96.17 32.16
C VAL A 568 16.53 -94.99 32.20
N THR A 569 17.01 -93.82 32.61
CA THR A 569 16.24 -92.58 32.59
C THR A 569 16.44 -91.87 31.25
N ILE A 570 15.36 -91.68 30.49
CA ILE A 570 15.40 -91.05 29.16
C ILE A 570 14.48 -89.83 29.07
N PRO A 571 14.84 -88.80 28.29
CA PRO A 571 13.99 -87.64 28.06
C PRO A 571 12.77 -87.98 27.19
N VAL A 572 11.64 -87.32 27.44
CA VAL A 572 10.43 -87.35 26.60
C VAL A 572 10.37 -86.08 25.76
N PHE A 573 10.35 -86.27 24.45
CA PHE A 573 10.27 -85.20 23.46
C PHE A 573 8.90 -85.21 22.79
N HIS A 574 8.13 -84.15 23.02
CA HIS A 574 6.86 -83.97 22.32
C HIS A 574 7.13 -83.42 20.94
N VAL A 575 6.90 -84.24 19.93
CA VAL A 575 7.12 -83.90 18.52
C VAL A 575 5.96 -83.05 18.05
N GLU A 576 6.27 -81.81 17.67
CA GLU A 576 5.33 -80.86 17.08
C GLU A 576 5.33 -80.94 15.55
N LYS A 577 6.48 -81.30 14.95
CA LYS A 577 6.68 -81.40 13.50
C LYS A 577 7.79 -82.40 13.16
N VAL A 578 7.63 -83.11 12.05
CA VAL A 578 8.63 -84.00 11.45
C VAL A 578 9.04 -83.43 10.09
N GLU A 579 10.34 -83.40 9.79
CA GLU A 579 10.93 -82.87 8.55
C GLU A 579 11.67 -83.97 7.77
#